data_AF-A0A842ST05-F1
#
_entry.id   AF-A0A842ST05-F1
#
_cell.length_a   1.000
_cell.length_b   1.000
_cell.length_c   1.000
_cell.angle_alpha   90.00
_cell.angle_beta   90.00
_cell.angle_gamma   90.00
#
_symmetry.space_group_name_H-M   'P 1'
#
loop_
_entity.id
_entity.type
_entity.pdbx_description
1 polymer ?
#
loop_
_entity_poly.entity_id
_entity_poly.type
_entity_poly.pdbx_seq_one_letter_code
_entity_poly.pdbx_strand_id
1 'polypeptide(L)'
;MAGEKMAAPKASEPKAAPRPETAEPQPAPEPKPASTTSDNALIGALCYLIGVIVPLFVLLTEKKENKTLSFHAWQSLIVDAVAVVVLGGFFFLTIVVSAVTMGVGSLLGCLSLPLVLVYIAVKVVLAYKAYQGEEYMLPTLGELSRKQAKK
;
A
#
# COMPACT_ATOMS: atom_id res chain seq x y z
N MET A 1 -31.06 61.20 72.09
CA MET A 1 -30.46 59.87 72.31
C MET A 1 -31.03 58.92 71.27
N ALA A 2 -30.16 58.19 70.54
CA ALA A 2 -30.44 57.06 69.63
C ALA A 2 -31.40 57.34 68.45
N GLY A 3 -31.27 56.83 67.22
CA GLY A 3 -30.45 55.86 66.48
C GLY A 3 -31.04 55.87 65.06
N GLU A 4 -30.24 55.80 63.99
CA GLU A 4 -30.11 54.60 63.12
C GLU A 4 -31.43 54.24 62.37
N LYS A 5 -31.58 54.10 61.05
CA LYS A 5 -30.71 53.75 59.91
C LYS A 5 -31.43 54.00 58.56
N MET A 6 -30.64 54.00 57.48
CA MET A 6 -30.98 54.06 56.04
C MET A 6 -31.94 52.97 55.52
N ALA A 7 -32.63 53.27 54.40
CA ALA A 7 -32.83 52.31 53.30
C ALA A 7 -32.88 53.03 51.94
N ALA A 8 -31.90 52.74 51.09
CA ALA A 8 -31.70 53.27 49.73
C ALA A 8 -32.23 52.26 48.66
N PRO A 9 -32.31 52.63 47.37
CA PRO A 9 -33.21 52.03 46.38
C PRO A 9 -32.69 50.71 45.78
N LYS A 10 -33.62 49.86 45.31
CA LYS A 10 -33.32 48.64 44.54
C LYS A 10 -32.72 49.02 43.18
N ALA A 11 -31.43 48.75 43.01
CA ALA A 11 -30.75 48.75 41.73
C ALA A 11 -30.89 47.39 41.03
N SER A 12 -31.22 47.44 39.74
CA SER A 12 -31.28 46.34 38.79
C SER A 12 -29.96 45.56 38.70
N GLU A 13 -30.05 44.24 38.77
CA GLU A 13 -28.91 43.31 38.64
C GLU A 13 -28.29 43.37 37.23
N PRO A 14 -26.95 43.48 37.09
CA PRO A 14 -26.28 43.29 35.82
C PRO A 14 -26.09 41.79 35.55
N LYS A 15 -26.60 41.34 34.39
CA LYS A 15 -26.41 40.00 33.81
C LYS A 15 -24.92 39.65 33.74
N ALA A 16 -24.51 38.63 34.50
CA ALA A 16 -23.14 38.13 34.51
C ALA A 16 -22.70 37.66 33.11
N ALA A 17 -21.53 38.13 32.66
CA ALA A 17 -20.90 37.68 31.42
C ALA A 17 -20.44 36.21 31.54
N PRO A 18 -20.48 35.42 30.45
CA PRO A 18 -19.90 34.08 30.44
C PRO A 18 -18.38 34.15 30.65
N ARG A 19 -17.86 33.29 31.53
CA ARG A 19 -16.41 33.13 31.78
C ARG A 19 -15.70 32.64 30.51
N PRO A 20 -14.43 33.00 30.25
CA PRO A 20 -13.66 32.40 29.17
C PRO A 20 -13.46 30.92 29.47
N GLU A 21 -14.07 30.08 28.64
CA GLU A 21 -13.85 28.64 28.61
C GLU A 21 -12.37 28.41 28.29
N THR A 22 -11.68 27.77 29.21
CA THR A 22 -10.26 27.46 29.07
C THR A 22 -10.15 26.46 27.93
N ALA A 23 -9.71 26.91 26.74
CA ALA A 23 -9.56 26.06 25.58
C ALA A 23 -8.55 24.95 25.90
N GLU A 24 -9.05 23.71 25.99
CA GLU A 24 -8.19 22.53 26.07
C GLU A 24 -7.28 22.47 24.83
N PRO A 25 -6.00 22.09 24.97
CA PRO A 25 -5.12 21.91 23.81
C PRO A 25 -5.72 20.87 22.88
N GLN A 26 -6.21 21.30 21.72
CA GLN A 26 -6.64 20.38 20.67
C GLN A 26 -5.44 19.49 20.29
N PRO A 27 -5.62 18.16 20.21
CA PRO A 27 -4.58 17.27 19.71
C PRO A 27 -4.10 17.77 18.35
N ALA A 28 -2.79 17.89 18.18
CA ALA A 28 -2.21 18.26 16.90
C ALA A 28 -2.78 17.34 15.79
N PRO A 29 -3.14 17.89 14.61
CA PRO A 29 -3.70 17.07 13.54
C PRO A 29 -2.77 15.91 13.24
N GLU A 30 -3.28 14.69 13.30
CA GLU A 30 -2.54 13.51 12.87
C GLU A 30 -2.06 13.73 11.41
N PRO A 31 -0.82 13.36 11.08
CA PRO A 31 -0.31 13.53 9.73
C PRO A 31 -1.16 12.70 8.79
N LYS A 32 -1.96 13.36 7.93
CA LYS A 32 -2.70 12.70 6.86
C LYS A 32 -1.71 11.89 6.01
N PRO A 33 -2.00 10.62 5.67
CA PRO A 33 -1.18 9.91 4.71
C PRO A 33 -1.15 10.74 3.43
N ALA A 34 0.05 10.97 2.88
CA ALA A 34 0.21 11.67 1.62
C ALA A 34 -0.68 10.95 0.59
N SER A 35 -1.72 11.64 0.13
CA SER A 35 -2.63 11.11 -0.88
C SER A 35 -1.80 10.76 -2.12
N THR A 36 -1.60 9.48 -2.38
CA THR A 36 -1.07 9.02 -3.66
C THR A 36 -1.93 9.65 -4.75
N THR A 37 -1.33 10.41 -5.66
CA THR A 37 -2.06 11.00 -6.78
C THR A 37 -2.70 9.89 -7.62
N SER A 38 -3.81 10.19 -8.30
CA SER A 38 -4.46 9.24 -9.20
C SER A 38 -3.47 8.66 -10.23
N ASP A 39 -2.53 9.48 -10.70
CA ASP A 39 -1.49 9.06 -11.65
C ASP A 39 -0.52 8.07 -11.02
N ASN A 40 -0.09 8.29 -9.78
CA ASN A 40 0.79 7.37 -9.07
C ASN A 40 0.08 6.03 -8.78
N ALA A 41 -1.20 6.05 -8.46
CA ALA A 41 -1.98 4.82 -8.27
C ALA A 41 -2.06 4.01 -9.58
N LEU A 42 -2.29 4.69 -10.71
CA LEU A 42 -2.28 4.07 -12.02
C LEU A 42 -0.90 3.49 -12.38
N ILE A 43 0.18 4.27 -12.22
CA ILE A 43 1.56 3.82 -12.49
C ILE A 43 1.93 2.63 -11.61
N GLY A 44 1.54 2.66 -10.33
CA GLY A 44 1.70 1.54 -9.40
C GLY A 44 0.99 0.26 -9.89
N ALA A 45 -0.25 0.38 -10.39
CA ALA A 45 -0.97 -0.74 -10.97
C ALA A 45 -0.29 -1.27 -12.25
N LEU A 46 0.19 -0.37 -13.12
CA LEU A 46 0.90 -0.73 -14.35
C LEU A 46 2.21 -1.47 -14.10
N CYS A 47 2.86 -1.23 -12.96
CA CYS A 47 4.03 -2.01 -12.56
C CYS A 47 3.71 -3.51 -12.52
N TYR A 48 2.51 -3.92 -12.09
CA TYR A 48 2.12 -5.32 -12.04
C TYR A 48 1.63 -5.86 -13.38
N LEU A 49 1.02 -5.03 -14.22
CA LEU A 49 0.46 -5.50 -15.50
C LEU A 49 1.49 -5.56 -16.62
N ILE A 50 2.41 -4.58 -16.68
CA ILE A 50 3.38 -4.45 -17.76
C ILE A 50 4.76 -4.90 -17.29
N GLY A 51 4.88 -6.22 -17.14
CA GLY A 51 6.12 -7.00 -16.95
C GLY A 51 7.27 -6.28 -16.23
N VAL A 52 8.49 -6.47 -16.71
CA VAL A 52 9.71 -5.89 -16.12
C VAL A 52 9.92 -4.42 -16.52
N ILE A 53 9.34 -3.99 -17.65
CA ILE A 53 9.65 -2.70 -18.28
C ILE A 53 9.19 -1.53 -17.41
N VAL A 54 7.91 -1.51 -16.99
CA VAL A 54 7.37 -0.39 -16.19
C VAL A 54 7.99 -0.33 -14.79
N PRO A 55 8.10 -1.44 -14.03
CA PRO A 55 8.80 -1.42 -12.75
C PRO A 55 10.24 -0.90 -12.86
N LEU A 56 10.97 -1.31 -13.90
CA LEU A 56 12.35 -0.86 -14.08
C LEU A 56 12.40 0.64 -14.37
N PHE A 57 11.52 1.14 -15.25
CA PHE A 57 11.41 2.57 -15.52
C PHE A 57 11.15 3.37 -14.24
N VAL A 58 10.15 2.95 -13.45
CA VAL A 58 9.82 3.58 -12.16
C VAL A 58 11.00 3.56 -11.19
N LEU A 59 11.76 2.46 -11.13
CA LEU A 59 12.96 2.40 -10.28
C LEU A 59 14.13 3.25 -10.78
N LEU A 60 14.16 3.62 -12.05
CA LEU A 60 15.18 4.51 -12.61
C LEU A 60 14.81 5.99 -12.43
N THR A 61 13.52 6.33 -12.53
CA THR A 61 13.07 7.72 -12.48
C THR A 61 12.57 8.14 -11.10
N GLU A 62 11.75 7.32 -10.45
CA GLU A 62 10.98 7.70 -9.25
C GLU A 62 11.52 7.12 -7.94
N LYS A 63 12.58 6.31 -7.97
CA LYS A 63 13.03 5.49 -6.82
C LYS A 63 13.25 6.28 -5.51
N LYS A 64 13.74 7.51 -5.63
CA LYS A 64 14.06 8.36 -4.48
C LYS A 64 12.89 9.27 -4.09
N GLU A 65 12.13 9.73 -5.08
CA GLU A 65 11.09 10.74 -4.93
C GLU A 65 9.77 10.13 -4.43
N ASN A 66 9.47 8.89 -4.86
CA ASN A 66 8.21 8.25 -4.55
C ASN A 66 8.41 6.83 -4.01
N LYS A 67 8.38 6.70 -2.68
CA LYS A 67 8.59 5.44 -1.98
C LYS A 67 7.48 4.42 -2.21
N THR A 68 6.25 4.87 -2.42
CA THR A 68 5.11 3.99 -2.71
C THR A 68 5.19 3.43 -4.13
N LEU A 69 5.52 4.24 -5.13
CA LEU A 69 5.79 3.74 -6.49
C LEU A 69 6.98 2.78 -6.50
N SER A 70 8.04 3.12 -5.77
CA SER A 70 9.23 2.26 -5.62
C SER A 70 8.88 0.91 -5.01
N PHE A 71 7.97 0.88 -4.03
CA PHE A 71 7.49 -0.35 -3.42
C PHE A 71 6.77 -1.24 -4.43
N HIS A 72 5.82 -0.69 -5.20
CA HIS A 72 5.09 -1.46 -6.22
C HIS A 72 6.02 -1.98 -7.32
N ALA A 73 6.97 -1.17 -7.75
CA ALA A 73 7.96 -1.56 -8.73
C ALA A 73 8.86 -2.71 -8.22
N TRP A 74 9.44 -2.58 -7.01
CA TRP A 74 10.22 -3.67 -6.42
C TRP A 74 9.41 -4.93 -6.19
N GLN A 75 8.17 -4.80 -5.72
CA GLN A 75 7.30 -5.95 -5.49
C GLN A 75 6.94 -6.66 -6.79
N SER A 76 6.65 -5.93 -7.88
CA SER A 76 6.41 -6.54 -9.19
C SER A 76 7.63 -7.32 -9.68
N LEU A 77 8.83 -6.74 -9.61
CA LEU A 77 10.06 -7.43 -10.02
C LEU A 77 10.38 -8.66 -9.18
N ILE A 78 10.16 -8.60 -7.87
CA ILE A 78 10.37 -9.75 -6.98
C ILE A 78 9.36 -10.86 -7.28
N VAL A 79 8.08 -10.52 -7.46
CA VAL A 79 7.04 -11.49 -7.83
C VAL A 79 7.35 -12.13 -9.17
N ASP A 80 7.77 -11.36 -10.16
CA ASP A 80 8.16 -11.87 -11.48
C ASP A 80 9.40 -12.77 -11.39
N ALA A 81 10.41 -12.39 -10.60
CA ALA A 81 11.60 -13.21 -10.38
C ALA A 81 11.26 -14.55 -9.73
N VAL A 82 10.40 -14.55 -8.69
CA VAL A 82 9.92 -15.78 -8.05
C VAL A 82 9.14 -16.63 -9.05
N ALA A 83 8.26 -16.02 -9.84
CA ALA A 83 7.48 -16.73 -10.85
C ALA A 83 8.38 -17.38 -11.91
N VAL A 84 9.43 -16.70 -12.38
CA VAL A 84 10.41 -17.26 -13.32
C VAL A 84 11.13 -18.46 -12.74
N VAL A 85 11.54 -18.41 -11.47
CA VAL A 85 12.20 -19.56 -10.80
C VAL A 85 11.25 -20.75 -10.66
N VAL A 86 10.01 -20.51 -10.20
CA VAL A 86 9.02 -21.57 -9.97
C VAL A 86 8.53 -22.19 -11.28
N LEU A 87 8.07 -21.36 -12.22
CA LEU A 87 7.54 -21.82 -13.50
C LEU A 87 8.66 -22.37 -14.40
N GLY A 88 9.82 -21.71 -14.43
CA GLY A 88 10.98 -22.16 -15.17
C GLY A 88 11.53 -23.48 -14.65
N GLY A 89 11.60 -23.66 -13.33
CA GLY A 89 11.98 -24.92 -12.71
C GLY A 89 10.99 -26.04 -13.01
N PHE A 90 9.68 -25.76 -12.93
CA PHE A 90 8.64 -26.72 -13.30
C PHE A 90 8.70 -27.13 -14.77
N PHE A 91 8.92 -26.16 -15.66
CA PHE A 91 9.06 -26.39 -17.09
C PHE A 91 10.30 -27.24 -17.40
N PHE A 92 11.44 -26.91 -16.79
CA PHE A 92 12.67 -27.69 -16.92
C PHE A 92 12.48 -29.14 -16.45
N LEU A 93 11.85 -29.33 -15.28
CA LEU A 93 11.51 -30.66 -14.77
C LEU A 93 10.63 -31.44 -15.76
N THR A 94 9.61 -30.79 -16.31
CA THR A 94 8.71 -31.39 -17.30
C THR A 94 9.48 -31.87 -18.54
N ILE A 95 10.44 -31.06 -19.04
CA ILE A 95 11.30 -31.44 -20.16
C ILE A 95 12.13 -32.68 -19.82
N VAL A 96 12.80 -32.67 -18.66
CA VAL A 96 13.66 -33.79 -18.24
C VAL A 96 12.87 -35.09 -18.09
N VAL A 97 11.72 -35.03 -17.41
CA VAL A 97 10.85 -36.21 -17.22
C VAL A 97 10.31 -36.70 -18.56
N SER A 98 9.88 -35.78 -19.44
CA SER A 98 9.39 -36.13 -20.77
C SER A 98 10.48 -36.83 -21.62
N ALA A 99 11.72 -36.33 -21.57
CA ALA A 99 12.84 -36.94 -22.28
C ALA A 99 13.13 -38.38 -21.81
N VAL A 100 13.10 -38.63 -20.49
CA VAL A 100 13.33 -39.97 -19.92
C VAL A 100 12.18 -40.94 -20.19
N THR A 101 10.95 -40.42 -20.28
CA THR A 101 9.73 -41.23 -20.43
C THR A 101 9.22 -41.30 -21.87
N MET A 102 10.06 -40.94 -22.85
CA MET A 102 9.71 -40.92 -24.28
C MET A 102 8.41 -40.13 -24.57
N GLY A 103 8.23 -38.99 -23.91
CA GLY A 103 7.11 -38.07 -24.17
C GLY A 103 5.94 -38.16 -23.19
N VAL A 104 5.82 -39.23 -22.40
CA VAL A 104 4.69 -39.41 -21.44
C VAL A 104 4.70 -38.32 -20.36
N GLY A 105 5.90 -37.89 -19.93
CA GLY A 105 6.09 -36.79 -18.97
C GLY A 105 5.51 -35.45 -19.41
N SER A 106 5.18 -35.26 -20.69
CA SER A 106 4.56 -34.03 -21.19
C SER A 106 3.18 -33.76 -20.57
N LEU A 107 2.51 -34.80 -20.04
CA LEU A 107 1.25 -34.66 -19.30
C LEU A 107 1.42 -33.84 -18.01
N LEU A 108 2.62 -33.80 -17.43
CA LEU A 108 2.93 -32.90 -16.31
C LEU A 108 2.82 -31.42 -16.74
N GLY A 109 3.00 -31.11 -18.01
CA GLY A 109 2.77 -29.78 -18.57
C GLY A 109 1.34 -29.28 -18.31
N CYS A 110 0.34 -30.15 -18.24
CA CYS A 110 -1.04 -29.77 -17.92
C CYS A 110 -1.17 -29.18 -16.50
N LEU A 111 -0.30 -29.56 -15.57
CA LEU A 111 -0.27 -29.00 -14.21
C LEU A 111 0.34 -27.59 -14.16
N SER A 112 0.94 -27.10 -15.26
CA SER A 112 1.43 -25.71 -15.32
C SER A 112 0.30 -24.69 -15.38
N LEU A 113 -0.86 -25.06 -15.91
CA LEU A 113 -2.00 -24.15 -16.08
C LEU A 113 -2.47 -23.53 -14.75
N PRO A 114 -2.75 -24.30 -13.68
CA PRO A 114 -3.13 -23.70 -12.40
C PRO A 114 -2.03 -22.80 -11.82
N LEU A 115 -0.74 -23.12 -12.00
CA LEU A 115 0.37 -22.28 -11.52
C LEU A 115 0.38 -20.92 -12.23
N VAL A 116 0.19 -20.91 -13.55
CA VAL A 116 0.09 -19.67 -14.33
C VAL A 116 -1.14 -18.85 -13.93
N LEU A 117 -2.28 -19.51 -13.69
CA LEU A 117 -3.49 -18.82 -13.25
C LEU A 117 -3.32 -18.18 -11.87
N VAL A 118 -2.68 -18.86 -10.92
CA VAL A 118 -2.37 -18.31 -9.59
C VAL A 118 -1.44 -17.10 -9.73
N TYR A 119 -0.40 -17.19 -10.55
CA TYR A 119 0.51 -16.08 -10.81
C TYR A 119 -0.23 -14.84 -11.36
N ILE A 120 -1.06 -15.03 -12.40
CA ILE A 120 -1.86 -13.95 -12.98
C ILE A 120 -2.82 -13.36 -11.94
N ALA A 121 -3.53 -14.21 -11.19
CA ALA A 121 -4.46 -13.77 -10.14
C ALA A 121 -3.76 -12.91 -9.09
N VAL A 122 -2.58 -13.30 -8.62
CA VAL A 122 -1.77 -12.51 -7.69
C VAL A 122 -1.43 -11.15 -8.29
N LYS A 123 -0.95 -11.08 -9.55
CA LYS A 123 -0.62 -9.79 -10.17
C LYS A 123 -1.83 -8.89 -10.34
N VAL A 124 -2.99 -9.44 -10.69
CA VAL A 124 -4.24 -8.69 -10.83
C VAL A 124 -4.70 -8.13 -9.49
N VAL A 125 -4.66 -8.93 -8.41
CA VAL A 125 -5.01 -8.47 -7.06
C VAL A 125 -4.07 -7.35 -6.60
N LEU A 126 -2.76 -7.50 -6.86
CA LEU A 126 -1.78 -6.47 -6.53
C LEU A 126 -1.98 -5.19 -7.35
N ALA A 127 -2.27 -5.31 -8.65
CA ALA A 127 -2.57 -4.18 -9.52
C ALA A 127 -3.82 -3.44 -9.04
N TYR A 128 -4.88 -4.18 -8.71
CA TYR A 128 -6.11 -3.61 -8.16
C TYR A 128 -5.84 -2.85 -6.86
N LYS A 129 -5.09 -3.45 -5.94
CA LYS A 129 -4.74 -2.81 -4.67
C LYS A 129 -3.87 -1.57 -4.85
N ALA A 130 -2.88 -1.62 -5.75
CA ALA A 130 -2.08 -0.46 -6.10
C ALA A 130 -2.91 0.67 -6.74
N TYR A 131 -3.90 0.31 -7.56
CA TYR A 131 -4.84 1.28 -8.14
C TYR A 131 -5.73 1.95 -7.08
N GLN A 132 -6.04 1.25 -5.98
CA GLN A 132 -6.71 1.84 -4.81
C GLN A 132 -5.76 2.67 -3.92
N GLY A 133 -4.47 2.77 -4.28
CA GLY A 133 -3.45 3.44 -3.48
C GLY A 133 -2.98 2.62 -2.26
N GLU A 134 -3.27 1.32 -2.20
CA GLU A 134 -2.88 0.44 -1.10
C GLU A 134 -1.54 -0.28 -1.37
N GLU A 135 -0.61 -0.20 -0.42
CA GLU A 135 0.60 -1.03 -0.39
C GLU A 135 0.29 -2.43 0.15
N TYR A 136 -0.33 -3.29 -0.67
CA TYR A 136 -0.61 -4.67 -0.26
C TYR A 136 0.69 -5.49 -0.16
N MET A 137 1.08 -5.81 1.08
CA MET A 137 2.30 -6.56 1.37
C MET A 137 2.04 -8.06 1.34
N LEU A 138 2.62 -8.74 0.36
CA LEU A 138 2.69 -10.20 0.41
C LEU A 138 3.62 -10.64 1.56
N PRO A 139 3.29 -11.70 2.32
CA PRO A 139 4.18 -12.23 3.35
C PRO A 139 5.55 -12.54 2.77
N THR A 140 6.63 -12.17 3.46
CA THR A 140 8.03 -12.30 3.02
C THR A 140 8.42 -11.41 1.82
N LEU A 141 7.68 -11.46 0.71
CA LEU A 141 8.02 -10.74 -0.53
C LEU A 141 7.79 -9.23 -0.38
N GLY A 142 6.67 -8.82 0.22
CA GLY A 142 6.36 -7.41 0.47
C GLY A 142 7.31 -6.76 1.48
N GLU A 143 7.77 -7.51 2.49
CA GLU A 143 8.78 -6.99 3.41
C GLU A 143 10.12 -6.74 2.71
N LEU A 144 10.53 -7.66 1.82
CA LEU A 144 11.71 -7.49 0.98
C LEU A 144 11.57 -6.26 0.08
N SER A 145 10.42 -6.09 -0.60
CA SER A 145 10.15 -4.92 -1.44
C SER A 145 10.21 -3.62 -0.65
N ARG A 146 9.63 -3.58 0.56
CA ARG A 146 9.68 -2.41 1.44
C ARG A 146 11.12 -2.08 1.87
N LYS A 147 11.94 -3.09 2.17
CA LYS A 147 13.37 -2.90 2.48
C LYS A 147 14.12 -2.30 1.29
N GLN A 148 13.86 -2.78 0.07
CA GLN A 148 14.50 -2.25 -1.14
C GLN A 148 14.02 -0.84 -1.51
N ALA A 149 12.75 -0.52 -1.30
CA ALA A 149 12.21 0.81 -1.56
C ALA A 149 12.77 1.88 -0.59
N LYS A 150 13.08 1.47 0.65
CA LYS A 150 13.68 2.35 1.67
C LYS A 150 15.17 2.64 1.47
N LYS A 151 15.85 1.89 0.60
CA LYS A 151 17.27 2.08 0.26
C LYS A 151 17.44 3.13 -0.84
#